data_AF-A0A8I3N1E5-F1
#
_entry.id   AF-A0A8I3N1E5-F1
#
_cell.length_a   1.000
_cell.length_b   1.000
_cell.length_c   1.000
_cell.angle_alpha   90.00
_cell.angle_beta   90.00
_cell.angle_gamma   90.00
#
_symmetry.space_group_name_H-M   'P 1'
#
loop_
_entity.id
_entity.type
_entity.pdbx_description
1 polymer ?
#
loop_
_entity_poly.entity_id
_entity_poly.type
_entity_poly.pdbx_seq_one_letter_code
_entity_poly.pdbx_strand_id
1 'polypeptide(L)'
;MQRRVFQKYSSNGIARNYYPMAQSAFIEDGRSRLVLLSKQAHGVSSQENGQVEVMLHRRLWNNFDWALDYDLTLNDTSTVYPVLWLLLGPQSLTTRLRQRCGLALQHAPVVLLRELNESAQIFPGSQRQQEAVTLPPSLHLQILSIPGWNYSSNHTEHLQDLQKRHRGKAKADLRRVLLRLHHLYEEGEDPVLSQPVRVNLQAVLQGLGSVGAVEERSLTGTWDGNTLHRWSWRTQEPPHHRGSSRSHSTPLQGTKVTIYPKEIRTFFIHFRSHESLADSVAPGRPQESQKKEDDPGHGKAWRDGG
;
A
#
# COMPACT_ATOMS: atom_id res chain seq x y z
N MET A 1 16.85 9.49 1.25
CA MET A 1 16.61 10.96 1.16
C MET A 1 17.57 11.52 0.13
N GLN A 2 17.25 12.61 -0.58
CA GLN A 2 18.20 13.17 -1.54
C GLN A 2 18.84 14.45 -0.99
N ARG A 3 20.17 14.45 -0.87
CA ARG A 3 20.92 15.66 -0.51
C ARG A 3 20.83 16.68 -1.63
N ARG A 4 20.48 17.92 -1.27
CA ARG A 4 20.49 19.09 -2.16
C ARG A 4 21.56 20.05 -1.68
N VAL A 5 22.26 20.67 -2.63
CA VAL A 5 23.30 21.66 -2.36
C VAL A 5 22.91 22.92 -3.10
N PHE A 6 22.93 24.05 -2.40
CA PHE A 6 22.66 25.35 -2.99
C PHE A 6 23.60 25.63 -4.16
N GLN A 7 23.05 26.12 -5.27
CA GLN A 7 23.82 26.50 -6.45
C GLN A 7 23.53 27.95 -6.83
N LYS A 8 24.60 28.70 -7.11
CA LYS A 8 24.48 30.04 -7.68
C LYS A 8 24.22 29.92 -9.17
N TYR A 9 23.12 30.51 -9.63
CA TYR A 9 22.76 30.60 -11.04
C TYR A 9 22.74 32.05 -11.49
N SER A 10 23.14 32.30 -12.74
CA SER A 10 23.12 33.64 -13.36
C SER A 10 21.70 34.18 -13.57
N SER A 11 20.70 33.30 -13.70
CA SER A 11 19.29 33.65 -13.83
C SER A 11 18.41 32.70 -13.01
N ASN A 12 17.29 33.22 -12.50
CA ASN A 12 16.31 32.48 -11.70
C ASN A 12 16.93 31.74 -10.49
N GLY A 13 17.92 32.36 -9.84
CA GLY A 13 18.71 31.74 -8.76
C GLY A 13 17.87 31.14 -7.64
N ILE A 14 16.87 31.87 -7.15
CA ILE A 14 15.96 31.41 -6.09
C ILE A 14 15.16 30.21 -6.57
N ALA A 15 14.42 30.37 -7.68
CA ALA A 15 13.49 29.36 -8.18
C ALA A 15 14.19 28.04 -8.55
N ARG A 16 15.44 28.08 -9.04
CA ARG A 16 16.22 26.89 -9.40
C ARG A 16 16.74 26.11 -8.20
N ASN A 17 16.70 26.69 -7.00
CA ASN A 17 17.01 26.01 -5.74
C ASN A 17 15.75 25.53 -5.00
N TYR A 18 14.54 25.69 -5.56
CA TYR A 18 13.34 25.08 -5.01
C TYR A 18 13.23 23.60 -5.43
N TYR A 19 12.88 22.75 -4.47
CA TYR A 19 12.69 21.32 -4.67
C TYR A 19 11.32 20.88 -4.16
N PRO A 20 10.76 19.79 -4.72
CA PRO A 20 9.53 19.21 -4.19
C PRO A 20 9.79 18.56 -2.82
N MET A 21 9.07 19.01 -1.80
CA MET A 21 8.92 18.36 -0.51
C MET A 21 7.60 17.58 -0.50
N ALA A 22 7.65 16.29 -0.86
CA ALA A 22 6.45 15.45 -0.85
C ALA A 22 5.95 15.09 0.56
N GLN A 23 6.88 14.91 1.51
CA GLN A 23 6.57 14.53 2.89
C GLN A 23 7.48 15.22 3.90
N SER A 24 8.77 15.33 3.60
CA SER A 24 9.71 15.91 4.55
C SER A 24 10.95 16.52 3.89
N ALA A 25 11.54 17.48 4.59
CA ALA A 25 12.81 18.11 4.28
C ALA A 25 13.55 18.41 5.58
N PHE A 26 14.87 18.52 5.56
CA PHE A 26 15.62 18.93 6.74
C PHE A 26 16.91 19.66 6.37
N ILE A 27 17.40 20.45 7.32
CA ILE A 27 18.75 21.00 7.35
C ILE A 27 19.43 20.53 8.63
N GLU A 28 20.76 20.43 8.61
CA GLU A 28 21.53 19.96 9.76
C GLU A 28 22.93 20.53 9.78
N ASP A 29 23.50 20.53 10.98
CA ASP A 29 24.92 20.77 11.24
C ASP A 29 25.50 19.62 12.09
N GLY A 30 26.70 19.79 12.64
CA GLY A 30 27.35 18.76 13.47
C GLY A 30 26.70 18.51 14.84
N ARG A 31 25.67 19.28 15.23
CA ARG A 31 25.02 19.21 16.55
C ARG A 31 23.54 18.92 16.45
N SER A 32 22.86 19.57 15.52
CA SER A 32 21.40 19.65 15.48
C SER A 32 20.87 19.46 14.07
N ARG A 33 19.64 18.95 14.00
CA ARG A 33 18.85 18.82 12.78
C ARG A 33 17.50 19.48 12.98
N LEU A 34 17.09 20.29 12.01
CA LEU A 34 15.74 20.83 11.88
C LEU A 34 15.00 20.06 10.78
N VAL A 35 13.97 19.32 11.14
CA VAL A 35 13.13 18.54 10.22
C VAL A 35 11.77 19.20 10.07
N LEU A 36 11.37 19.39 8.81
CA LEU A 36 10.02 19.73 8.40
C LEU A 36 9.32 18.46 7.93
N LEU A 37 8.13 18.21 8.46
CA LEU A 37 7.19 17.20 7.97
C LEU A 37 5.95 17.91 7.48
N SER A 38 5.39 17.46 6.36
CA SER A 38 4.19 18.03 5.78
C SER A 38 3.18 16.95 5.44
N LYS A 39 1.90 17.28 5.65
CA LYS A 39 0.78 16.43 5.23
C LYS A 39 0.59 16.46 3.71
N GLN A 40 0.87 17.60 3.07
CA GLN A 40 0.75 17.81 1.63
C GLN A 40 2.11 18.11 0.99
N ALA A 41 2.20 17.99 -0.34
CA ALA A 41 3.40 18.37 -1.07
C ALA A 41 3.55 19.90 -1.14
N HIS A 42 4.77 20.40 -0.92
CA HIS A 42 5.12 21.81 -1.05
C HIS A 42 6.43 22.00 -1.83
N GLY A 43 6.68 23.23 -2.30
CA GLY A 43 8.02 23.64 -2.68
C GLY A 43 8.82 24.02 -1.43
N VAL A 44 10.05 23.52 -1.30
CA VAL A 44 10.98 23.85 -0.21
C VAL A 44 12.30 24.33 -0.77
N SER A 45 12.97 25.23 -0.06
CA SER A 45 14.35 25.61 -0.36
C SER A 45 15.15 25.98 0.90
N SER A 46 16.45 26.12 0.72
CA SER A 46 17.41 26.68 1.67
C SER A 46 18.34 27.59 0.86
N GLN A 47 18.06 28.89 0.86
CA GLN A 47 18.79 29.87 0.05
C GLN A 47 20.11 30.28 0.71
N GLU A 48 20.19 30.17 2.04
CA GLU A 48 21.38 30.46 2.83
C GLU A 48 21.54 29.45 3.97
N ASN A 49 22.75 29.40 4.54
CA ASN A 49 23.07 28.51 5.65
C ASN A 49 22.16 28.77 6.85
N GLY A 50 21.59 27.71 7.41
CA GLY A 50 20.71 27.80 8.59
C GLY A 50 19.28 28.24 8.29
N GLN A 51 18.94 28.50 7.03
CA GLN A 51 17.59 28.89 6.62
C GLN A 51 16.87 27.74 5.90
N VAL A 52 15.57 27.66 6.10
CA VAL A 52 14.68 26.82 5.30
C VAL A 52 13.38 27.57 5.06
N GLU A 53 12.89 27.53 3.82
CA GLU A 53 11.66 28.19 3.41
C GLU A 53 10.74 27.20 2.71
N VAL A 54 9.44 27.31 2.97
CA VAL A 54 8.40 26.46 2.39
C VAL A 54 7.36 27.36 1.74
N MET A 55 7.10 27.14 0.45
CA MET A 55 6.03 27.83 -0.26
C MET A 55 4.69 27.19 0.13
N LEU A 56 3.90 27.92 0.91
CA LEU A 56 2.63 27.44 1.46
C LEU A 56 1.48 27.53 0.47
N HIS A 57 1.41 28.65 -0.24
CA HIS A 57 0.38 28.94 -1.23
C HIS A 57 0.93 29.94 -2.25
N ARG A 58 0.38 29.93 -3.46
CA ARG A 58 0.74 30.90 -4.50
C ARG A 58 -0.50 31.28 -5.29
N ARG A 59 -0.65 32.58 -5.53
CA ARG A 59 -1.65 33.15 -6.43
C ARG A 59 -0.92 33.97 -7.46
N LEU A 60 -1.10 33.65 -8.73
CA LEU A 60 -0.47 34.32 -9.85
C LEU A 60 -1.56 34.83 -10.79
N TRP A 61 -1.62 36.15 -10.93
CA TRP A 61 -2.48 36.81 -11.90
C TRP A 61 -1.61 37.20 -13.09
N ASN A 62 -1.82 36.54 -14.23
CA ASN A 62 -1.01 36.79 -15.42
C ASN A 62 -1.78 37.67 -16.40
N ASN A 63 -1.28 38.89 -16.61
CA ASN A 63 -1.86 39.88 -17.52
C ASN A 63 -1.03 40.07 -18.80
N PHE A 64 -0.02 39.24 -19.03
CA PHE A 64 0.75 39.33 -20.26
C PHE A 64 0.01 38.63 -21.40
N ASP A 65 -0.18 39.32 -22.52
CA ASP A 65 -0.89 38.80 -23.70
C ASP A 65 -0.38 37.42 -24.14
N TRP A 66 0.95 37.21 -24.12
CA TRP A 66 1.58 35.94 -24.50
C TRP A 66 1.27 34.77 -23.55
N ALA A 67 0.83 35.05 -22.33
CA ALA A 67 0.63 34.05 -21.30
C ALA A 67 -0.85 33.68 -21.08
N LEU A 68 -1.76 34.45 -21.66
CA LEU A 68 -3.18 34.11 -21.75
C LEU A 68 -3.39 32.86 -22.61
N ASP A 69 -2.55 32.65 -23.64
CA ASP A 69 -2.63 31.47 -24.52
C ASP A 69 -2.21 30.14 -23.86
N TYR A 70 -1.55 30.19 -22.69
CA TYR A 70 -1.00 29.01 -22.00
C TYR A 70 -1.67 28.72 -20.65
N ASP A 71 -2.77 29.39 -20.31
CA ASP A 71 -3.49 29.24 -19.04
C ASP A 71 -2.58 29.28 -17.79
N LEU A 72 -1.55 30.15 -17.81
CA LEU A 72 -0.55 30.25 -16.74
C LEU A 72 -1.05 31.04 -15.51
N THR A 73 -2.32 31.44 -15.51
CA THR A 73 -2.97 32.13 -14.39
C THR A 73 -3.38 31.13 -13.33
N LEU A 74 -2.90 31.33 -12.10
CA LEU A 74 -3.29 30.58 -10.91
C LEU A 74 -3.99 31.52 -9.94
N ASN A 75 -5.27 31.79 -10.19
CA ASN A 75 -6.06 32.76 -9.42
C ASN A 75 -7.07 32.10 -8.47
N ASP A 76 -6.66 31.03 -7.79
CA ASP A 76 -7.50 30.46 -6.74
C ASP A 76 -7.54 31.42 -5.53
N THR A 77 -8.75 31.79 -5.10
CA THR A 77 -9.01 32.66 -3.95
C THR A 77 -9.36 31.87 -2.68
N SER A 78 -9.41 30.54 -2.79
CA SER A 78 -9.69 29.64 -1.68
C SER A 78 -8.63 29.78 -0.58
N THR A 79 -9.08 29.67 0.68
CA THR A 79 -8.16 29.59 1.83
C THR A 79 -7.68 28.16 2.00
N VAL A 80 -6.37 27.98 2.12
CA VAL A 80 -5.74 26.67 2.37
C VAL A 80 -5.17 26.60 3.78
N TYR A 81 -5.19 25.41 4.38
CA TYR A 81 -4.72 25.15 5.74
C TYR A 81 -3.60 24.07 5.72
N PRO A 82 -2.36 24.45 5.36
CA PRO A 82 -1.25 23.51 5.34
C PRO A 82 -0.89 23.06 6.76
N VAL A 83 -0.61 21.77 6.94
CA VAL A 83 -0.20 21.20 8.23
C VAL A 83 1.26 20.79 8.16
N LEU A 84 2.07 21.51 8.94
CA LEU A 84 3.52 21.30 9.05
C LEU A 84 3.87 20.93 10.49
N TRP A 85 4.66 19.88 10.67
CA TRP A 85 5.27 19.55 11.97
C TRP A 85 6.78 19.82 11.91
N LEU A 86 7.31 20.37 13.00
CA LEU A 86 8.70 20.76 13.12
C LEU A 86 9.37 19.93 14.22
N LEU A 87 10.51 19.32 13.90
CA LEU A 87 11.33 18.61 14.88
C LEU A 87 12.71 19.28 14.92
N LEU A 88 13.18 19.67 16.09
CA LEU A 88 14.50 20.23 16.30
C LEU A 88 15.23 19.42 17.38
N GLY A 89 16.43 18.96 17.10
CA GLY A 89 17.25 18.26 18.08
C GLY A 89 18.38 17.44 17.45
N PRO A 90 19.03 16.54 18.22
CA PRO A 90 20.11 15.71 17.72
C PRO A 90 19.68 14.84 16.54
N GLN A 91 20.61 14.56 15.63
CA GLN A 91 20.38 13.72 14.44
C GLN A 91 19.77 12.36 14.79
N SER A 92 20.28 11.68 15.83
CA SER A 92 19.81 10.35 16.21
C SER A 92 18.35 10.33 16.63
N LEU A 93 17.90 11.32 17.42
CA LEU A 93 16.52 11.43 17.87
C LEU A 93 15.59 11.82 16.71
N THR A 94 15.97 12.84 15.95
CA THR A 94 15.15 13.37 14.85
C THR A 94 15.00 12.37 13.71
N THR A 95 16.01 11.54 13.41
CA THR A 95 15.89 10.42 12.46
C THR A 95 14.72 9.49 12.82
N ARG A 96 14.64 9.03 14.08
CA ARG A 96 13.60 8.10 14.53
C ARG A 96 12.21 8.74 14.54
N LEU A 97 12.13 9.95 15.07
CA LEU A 97 10.87 10.69 15.12
C LEU A 97 10.36 11.03 13.73
N ARG A 98 11.24 11.41 12.78
CA ARG A 98 10.85 11.75 11.40
C ARG A 98 10.03 10.65 10.74
N GLN A 99 10.46 9.39 10.84
CA GLN A 99 9.75 8.27 10.24
C GLN A 99 8.39 8.04 10.91
N ARG A 100 8.35 8.00 12.24
CA ARG A 100 7.11 7.78 13.00
C ARG A 100 6.10 8.91 12.83
N CYS A 101 6.55 10.15 12.95
CA CYS A 101 5.72 11.34 12.76
C CYS A 101 5.26 11.46 11.30
N GLY A 102 6.12 11.15 10.34
CA GLY A 102 5.76 11.13 8.92
C GLY A 102 4.64 10.13 8.62
N LEU A 103 4.68 8.95 9.22
CA LEU A 103 3.59 7.97 9.11
C LEU A 103 2.32 8.45 9.80
N ALA A 104 2.41 8.97 11.03
CA ALA A 104 1.25 9.48 11.76
C ALA A 104 0.53 10.61 11.01
N LEU A 105 1.29 11.45 10.31
CA LEU A 105 0.77 12.58 9.54
C LEU A 105 0.08 12.12 8.23
N GLN A 106 0.57 11.07 7.58
CA GLN A 106 -0.01 10.52 6.34
C GLN A 106 -1.13 9.50 6.58
N HIS A 107 -1.10 8.79 7.70
CA HIS A 107 -2.03 7.72 8.05
C HIS A 107 -2.72 8.03 9.37
N ALA A 108 -3.45 9.15 9.41
CA ALA A 108 -4.25 9.52 10.57
C ALA A 108 -5.33 8.46 10.85
N PRO A 109 -5.70 8.23 12.13
CA PRO A 109 -6.77 7.30 12.49
C PRO A 109 -8.08 7.62 11.76
N VAL A 110 -8.78 6.58 11.31
CA VAL A 110 -10.13 6.72 10.75
C VAL A 110 -11.12 6.74 11.91
N VAL A 111 -11.84 7.86 12.05
CA VAL A 111 -12.89 8.02 13.06
C VAL A 111 -14.21 7.50 12.46
N LEU A 112 -14.78 6.46 13.08
CA LEU A 112 -16.09 5.94 12.73
C LEU A 112 -17.10 6.40 13.78
N LEU A 113 -18.12 7.13 13.34
CA LEU A 113 -19.22 7.56 14.19
C LEU A 113 -20.44 6.68 13.87
N ARG A 114 -21.10 6.20 14.92
CA ARG A 114 -22.34 5.43 14.82
C ARG A 114 -23.35 6.00 15.81
N GLU A 115 -24.56 6.20 15.33
CA GLU A 115 -25.70 6.51 16.19
C GLU A 115 -26.07 5.27 17.02
N LEU A 116 -26.14 5.43 18.34
CA LEU A 116 -26.49 4.36 19.27
C LEU A 116 -27.96 4.50 19.65
N ASN A 117 -28.76 3.50 19.30
CA ASN A 117 -30.16 3.39 19.72
C ASN A 117 -30.27 2.38 20.88
N GLU A 118 -31.34 2.43 21.67
CA GLU A 118 -31.52 1.54 22.84
C GLU A 118 -31.48 0.04 22.49
N SER A 119 -31.80 -0.33 21.25
CA SER A 119 -31.74 -1.68 20.70
C SER A 119 -30.43 -2.01 19.96
N ALA A 120 -29.47 -1.08 19.91
CA ALA A 120 -28.18 -1.30 19.28
C ALA A 120 -27.30 -2.19 20.18
N GLN A 121 -27.16 -3.46 19.82
CA GLN A 121 -26.13 -4.31 20.41
C GLN A 121 -24.75 -3.69 20.11
N ILE A 122 -24.03 -3.29 21.15
CA ILE A 122 -22.72 -2.61 21.05
C ILE A 122 -21.70 -3.49 20.29
N PHE A 123 -21.87 -4.81 20.29
CA PHE A 123 -21.05 -5.75 19.54
C PHE A 123 -21.89 -6.93 19.02
N PRO A 124 -21.94 -7.19 17.70
CA PRO A 124 -22.55 -8.42 17.18
C PRO A 124 -21.60 -9.59 17.46
N GLY A 125 -21.97 -10.44 18.43
CA GLY A 125 -21.35 -11.74 18.66
C GLY A 125 -20.03 -11.71 19.44
N SER A 126 -19.82 -12.75 20.24
CA SER A 126 -18.64 -13.04 21.05
C SER A 126 -17.35 -12.43 20.48
N GLN A 127 -16.81 -11.42 21.18
CA GLN A 127 -15.50 -10.83 20.90
C GLN A 127 -14.45 -11.96 21.01
N ARG A 128 -14.13 -12.60 19.88
CA ARG A 128 -12.75 -13.05 19.70
C ARG A 128 -11.94 -11.76 19.83
N GLN A 129 -11.12 -11.65 20.87
CA GLN A 129 -10.09 -10.63 20.93
C GLN A 129 -9.27 -10.76 19.65
N GLN A 130 -9.59 -9.94 18.65
CA GLN A 130 -8.84 -9.88 17.41
C GLN A 130 -7.51 -9.24 17.80
N GLU A 131 -6.48 -10.06 17.81
CA GLU A 131 -5.14 -9.61 18.12
C GLU A 131 -4.68 -8.61 17.06
N ALA A 132 -4.23 -7.44 17.52
CA ALA A 132 -3.81 -6.38 16.61
C ALA A 132 -2.56 -6.82 15.83
N VAL A 133 -2.58 -6.60 14.51
CA VAL A 133 -1.41 -6.81 13.66
C VAL A 133 -0.30 -5.86 14.12
N THR A 134 0.76 -6.43 14.70
CA THR A 134 1.88 -5.67 15.24
C THR A 134 3.12 -5.92 14.38
N LEU A 135 3.80 -4.85 13.97
CA LEU A 135 5.03 -4.91 13.19
C LEU A 135 6.22 -4.35 13.98
N PRO A 136 7.46 -4.82 13.69
CA PRO A 136 8.66 -4.18 14.21
C PRO A 136 8.73 -2.68 13.86
N PRO A 137 9.35 -1.83 14.69
CA PRO A 137 9.35 -0.37 14.51
C PRO A 137 9.97 0.15 13.20
N SER A 138 10.77 -0.66 12.51
CA SER A 138 11.37 -0.31 11.21
C SER A 138 10.49 -0.68 10.01
N LEU A 139 9.39 -1.40 10.22
CA LEU A 139 8.49 -1.86 9.18
C LEU A 139 7.14 -1.15 9.25
N HIS A 140 6.58 -0.87 8.08
CA HIS A 140 5.25 -0.32 7.93
C HIS A 140 4.41 -1.16 6.97
N LEU A 141 3.14 -1.35 7.34
CA LEU A 141 2.11 -1.96 6.51
C LEU A 141 1.57 -0.91 5.55
N GLN A 142 2.08 -0.91 4.31
CA GLN A 142 1.69 0.08 3.30
C GLN A 142 0.36 -0.27 2.64
N ILE A 143 0.08 -1.56 2.41
CA ILE A 143 -1.20 -2.05 1.87
C ILE A 143 -1.60 -3.32 2.60
N LEU A 144 -2.87 -3.38 2.97
CA LEU A 144 -3.60 -4.61 3.27
C LEU A 144 -4.96 -4.50 2.60
N SER A 145 -5.15 -5.19 1.49
CA SER A 145 -6.40 -5.09 0.72
C SER A 145 -6.81 -6.44 0.17
N ILE A 146 -8.11 -6.61 -0.04
CA ILE A 146 -8.63 -7.72 -0.85
C ILE A 146 -8.49 -7.25 -2.30
N PRO A 147 -7.67 -7.92 -3.14
CA PRO A 147 -7.56 -7.54 -4.53
C PRO A 147 -8.95 -7.55 -5.18
N GLY A 148 -9.20 -6.52 -6.00
CA GLY A 148 -10.47 -6.34 -6.69
C GLY A 148 -10.88 -7.56 -7.52
N TRP A 149 -12.14 -7.59 -7.90
CA TRP A 149 -12.78 -8.80 -8.41
C TRP A 149 -12.16 -9.26 -9.75
N ASN A 150 -12.03 -10.58 -9.96
CA ASN A 150 -11.54 -11.23 -11.19
C ASN A 150 -10.01 -11.20 -11.48
N TYR A 151 -9.17 -10.88 -10.49
CA TYR A 151 -7.72 -10.92 -10.66
C TYR A 151 -7.15 -12.36 -10.54
N SER A 152 -6.56 -12.92 -11.62
CA SER A 152 -5.82 -14.19 -11.56
C SER A 152 -4.40 -13.95 -11.07
N SER A 153 -3.86 -14.83 -10.21
CA SER A 153 -2.45 -14.76 -9.79
C SER A 153 -1.49 -15.11 -10.94
N ASN A 154 -1.98 -15.81 -11.97
CA ASN A 154 -1.25 -16.04 -13.21
C ASN A 154 -1.49 -14.87 -14.17
N HIS A 155 -0.43 -14.09 -14.41
CA HIS A 155 -0.49 -12.90 -15.26
C HIS A 155 -0.97 -13.20 -16.69
N THR A 156 -0.50 -14.31 -17.28
CA THR A 156 -0.83 -14.68 -18.66
C THR A 156 -2.31 -15.02 -18.79
N GLU A 157 -2.85 -15.80 -17.84
CA GLU A 157 -4.29 -16.09 -17.77
C GLU A 157 -5.09 -14.80 -17.55
N HIS A 158 -4.63 -13.94 -16.63
CA HIS A 158 -5.31 -12.68 -16.36
C HIS A 158 -5.43 -11.79 -17.60
N LEU A 159 -4.36 -11.66 -18.39
CA LEU A 159 -4.39 -10.91 -19.65
C LEU A 159 -5.33 -11.55 -20.68
N GLN A 160 -5.34 -12.87 -20.80
CA GLN A 160 -6.25 -13.58 -21.69
C GLN A 160 -7.71 -13.36 -21.31
N ASP A 161 -8.03 -13.37 -20.01
CA ASP A 161 -9.39 -13.14 -19.52
C ASP A 161 -9.88 -11.71 -19.77
N LEU A 162 -8.99 -10.72 -19.58
CA LEU A 162 -9.27 -9.32 -19.92
C LEU A 162 -9.55 -9.15 -21.42
N GLN A 163 -8.76 -9.81 -22.27
CA GLN A 163 -8.93 -9.77 -23.72
C GLN A 163 -10.23 -10.44 -24.18
N LYS A 164 -10.61 -11.55 -23.56
CA LYS A 164 -11.84 -12.30 -23.87
C LYS A 164 -13.13 -11.60 -23.45
N ARG A 165 -13.05 -10.40 -22.83
CA ARG A 165 -14.20 -9.61 -22.32
C ARG A 165 -15.19 -10.45 -21.52
N HIS A 166 -14.75 -11.52 -20.88
CA HIS A 166 -15.64 -12.39 -20.11
C HIS A 166 -16.12 -11.63 -18.88
N ARG A 167 -17.32 -11.06 -18.99
CA ARG A 167 -18.12 -10.51 -17.88
C ARG A 167 -18.70 -11.67 -17.05
N GLY A 168 -17.84 -12.60 -16.61
CA GLY A 168 -18.24 -13.54 -15.56
C GLY A 168 -18.74 -12.75 -14.35
N LYS A 169 -19.69 -13.31 -13.60
CA LYS A 169 -20.13 -12.70 -12.33
C LYS A 169 -18.91 -12.61 -11.42
N ALA A 170 -18.46 -11.38 -11.22
CA ALA A 170 -17.30 -11.07 -10.42
C ALA A 170 -17.54 -11.53 -8.97
N LYS A 171 -16.69 -12.44 -8.47
CA LYS A 171 -16.75 -12.97 -7.11
C LYS A 171 -15.49 -12.55 -6.36
N ALA A 172 -15.66 -11.85 -5.24
CA ALA A 172 -14.55 -11.52 -4.36
C ALA A 172 -13.98 -12.79 -3.73
N ASP A 173 -12.67 -12.97 -3.81
CA ASP A 173 -11.96 -13.99 -3.04
C ASP A 173 -11.52 -13.39 -1.70
N LEU A 174 -12.35 -13.59 -0.68
CA LEU A 174 -12.06 -13.10 0.67
C LEU A 174 -10.94 -13.89 1.38
N ARG A 175 -10.43 -14.97 0.77
CA ARG A 175 -9.35 -15.78 1.34
C ARG A 175 -7.98 -15.30 0.91
N ARG A 176 -7.90 -14.39 -0.05
CA ARG A 176 -6.63 -13.85 -0.54
C ARG A 176 -6.57 -12.35 -0.28
N VAL A 177 -5.47 -11.91 0.30
CA VAL A 177 -5.19 -10.49 0.51
C VAL A 177 -3.86 -10.11 -0.11
N LEU A 178 -3.78 -8.89 -0.64
CA LEU A 178 -2.56 -8.24 -1.05
C LEU A 178 -1.96 -7.52 0.17
N LEU A 179 -0.75 -7.93 0.55
CA LEU A 179 0.02 -7.35 1.63
C LEU A 179 1.25 -6.63 1.04
N ARG A 180 1.51 -5.39 1.45
CA ARG A 180 2.76 -4.70 1.13
C ARG A 180 3.43 -4.18 2.39
N LEU A 181 4.68 -4.60 2.57
CA LEU A 181 5.52 -4.17 3.68
C LEU A 181 6.66 -3.29 3.15
N HIS A 182 6.93 -2.20 3.86
CA HIS A 182 7.99 -1.24 3.54
C HIS A 182 8.92 -1.06 4.74
N HIS A 183 10.22 -1.18 4.52
CA HIS A 183 11.23 -0.81 5.50
C HIS A 183 11.47 0.70 5.50
N LEU A 184 11.16 1.36 6.60
CA LEU A 184 11.09 2.82 6.69
C LEU A 184 12.45 3.51 6.53
N TYR A 185 13.51 2.86 7.02
CA TYR A 185 14.84 3.44 7.11
C TYR A 185 15.72 3.08 5.91
N GLU A 186 16.60 4.02 5.55
CA GLU A 186 17.72 3.83 4.62
C GLU A 186 18.92 3.19 5.31
N GLU A 187 19.78 2.53 4.52
CA GLU A 187 21.01 1.95 5.03
C GLU A 187 21.86 3.03 5.72
N GLY A 188 22.33 2.76 6.94
CA GLY A 188 23.11 3.69 7.75
C GLY A 188 22.33 4.89 8.33
N GLU A 189 21.01 4.98 8.15
CA GLU A 189 20.21 6.10 8.65
C GLU A 189 20.12 6.13 10.19
N ASP A 190 19.91 4.98 10.82
CA ASP A 190 19.93 4.75 12.27
C ASP A 190 20.68 3.43 12.58
N PRO A 191 21.56 3.39 13.59
CA PRO A 191 22.41 2.22 13.83
C PRO A 191 21.63 0.93 14.12
N VAL A 192 20.42 1.03 14.69
CA VAL A 192 19.60 -0.12 15.09
C VAL A 192 18.44 -0.32 14.12
N LEU A 193 17.73 0.75 13.75
CA LEU A 193 16.50 0.65 12.94
C LEU A 193 16.75 0.54 11.44
N SER A 194 17.98 0.79 10.97
CA SER A 194 18.40 0.57 9.58
C SER A 194 18.99 -0.82 9.32
N GLN A 195 18.76 -1.79 10.20
CA GLN A 195 19.20 -3.17 9.98
C GLN A 195 18.12 -4.00 9.28
N PRO A 196 18.48 -5.03 8.48
CA PRO A 196 17.50 -5.94 7.90
C PRO A 196 16.63 -6.61 8.97
N VAL A 197 15.33 -6.70 8.72
CA VAL A 197 14.38 -7.25 9.68
C VAL A 197 13.73 -8.51 9.13
N ARG A 198 13.75 -9.58 9.93
CA ARG A 198 13.11 -10.85 9.61
C ARG A 198 11.77 -10.97 10.34
N VAL A 199 10.69 -11.17 9.60
CA VAL A 199 9.33 -11.33 10.14
C VAL A 199 8.71 -12.64 9.71
N ASN A 200 7.84 -13.19 10.56
CA ASN A 200 7.01 -14.34 10.24
C ASN A 200 5.58 -13.85 9.95
N LEU A 201 5.18 -13.90 8.68
CA LEU A 201 3.87 -13.40 8.23
C LEU A 201 2.71 -14.20 8.82
N GLN A 202 2.91 -15.47 9.16
CA GLN A 202 1.89 -16.27 9.84
C GLN A 202 1.58 -15.73 11.24
N ALA A 203 2.62 -15.35 11.99
CA ALA A 203 2.44 -14.78 13.33
C ALA A 203 1.88 -13.35 13.25
N VAL A 204 2.41 -12.52 12.34
CA VAL A 204 1.95 -11.13 12.14
C VAL A 204 0.45 -11.07 11.79
N LEU A 205 -0.04 -12.02 10.99
CA LEU A 205 -1.42 -12.03 10.49
C LEU A 205 -2.34 -13.01 11.25
N GLN A 206 -1.90 -13.54 12.40
CA GLN A 206 -2.67 -14.53 13.15
C GLN A 206 -4.05 -14.04 13.59
N GLY A 207 -4.17 -12.74 13.89
CA GLY A 207 -5.45 -12.10 14.23
C GLY A 207 -6.45 -12.03 13.06
N LEU A 208 -5.97 -12.16 11.82
CA LEU A 208 -6.81 -12.17 10.61
C LEU A 208 -7.20 -13.59 10.18
N GLY A 209 -6.40 -14.60 10.54
CA GLY A 209 -6.69 -16.01 10.27
C GLY A 209 -5.45 -16.87 10.10
N SER A 210 -5.67 -18.18 9.89
CA SER A 210 -4.57 -19.12 9.64
C SER A 210 -4.02 -18.94 8.22
N VAL A 211 -2.77 -18.49 8.11
CA VAL A 211 -2.07 -18.41 6.82
C VAL A 211 -1.83 -19.82 6.25
N GLY A 212 -2.28 -20.05 5.02
CA GLY A 212 -2.10 -21.29 4.26
C GLY A 212 -0.95 -21.21 3.26
N ALA A 213 -0.85 -20.11 2.51
CA ALA A 213 0.22 -19.89 1.55
C ALA A 213 0.61 -18.40 1.48
N VAL A 214 1.86 -18.15 1.11
CA VAL A 214 2.42 -16.82 0.87
C VAL A 214 3.10 -16.84 -0.47
N GLU A 215 2.79 -15.87 -1.31
CA GLU A 215 3.35 -15.75 -2.65
C GLU A 215 3.93 -14.35 -2.81
N GLU A 216 5.21 -14.24 -3.12
CA GLU A 216 5.82 -12.94 -3.44
C GLU A 216 5.40 -12.47 -4.82
N ARG A 217 5.12 -11.17 -4.94
CA ARG A 217 4.59 -10.54 -6.16
C ARG A 217 5.41 -9.30 -6.50
N SER A 218 5.30 -8.86 -7.76
CA SER A 218 5.81 -7.54 -8.18
C SER A 218 5.20 -6.42 -7.33
N LEU A 219 5.79 -5.22 -7.41
CA LEU A 219 5.28 -4.05 -6.69
C LEU A 219 3.80 -3.78 -7.00
N THR A 220 3.37 -3.97 -8.24
CA THR A 220 1.96 -3.82 -8.68
C THR A 220 1.06 -4.97 -8.21
N GLY A 221 1.61 -6.06 -7.69
CA GLY A 221 0.89 -7.30 -7.39
C GLY A 221 0.58 -8.16 -8.63
N THR A 222 1.01 -7.74 -9.82
CA THR A 222 0.58 -8.34 -11.10
C THR A 222 1.39 -9.56 -11.55
N TRP A 223 2.68 -9.60 -11.20
CA TRP A 223 3.61 -10.66 -11.61
C TRP A 223 4.02 -11.50 -10.41
N ASP A 224 4.29 -12.78 -10.66
CA ASP A 224 4.99 -13.63 -9.70
C ASP A 224 6.40 -13.10 -9.46
N GLY A 225 6.83 -13.00 -8.21
CA GLY A 225 8.16 -12.50 -7.87
C GLY A 225 9.28 -13.35 -8.50
N ASN A 226 9.06 -14.65 -8.67
CA ASN A 226 10.07 -15.58 -9.19
C ASN A 226 10.28 -15.47 -10.70
N THR A 227 9.34 -14.86 -11.43
CA THR A 227 9.44 -14.68 -12.90
C THR A 227 10.07 -13.34 -13.27
N LEU A 228 10.38 -12.49 -12.28
CA LEU A 228 11.01 -11.19 -12.51
C LEU A 228 12.51 -11.35 -12.79
N HIS A 229 12.91 -11.11 -14.03
CA HIS A 229 14.32 -11.07 -14.44
C HIS A 229 14.77 -9.62 -14.68
N ARG A 230 15.94 -9.27 -14.14
CA ARG A 230 16.56 -7.96 -14.38
C ARG A 230 17.52 -8.05 -15.55
N TRP A 231 17.48 -7.05 -16.44
CA TRP A 231 18.49 -6.90 -17.48
C TRP A 231 19.84 -6.53 -16.88
N SER A 232 20.90 -7.02 -17.49
CA SER A 232 22.28 -6.67 -17.14
C SER A 232 22.79 -5.61 -18.10
N TRP A 233 23.26 -4.50 -17.56
CA TRP A 233 23.76 -3.36 -18.33
C TRP A 233 25.25 -3.16 -18.08
N ARG A 234 26.01 -2.82 -19.14
CA ARG A 234 27.41 -2.42 -18.99
C ARG A 234 27.46 -0.95 -18.56
N THR A 235 28.00 -0.69 -17.38
CA THR A 235 28.20 0.66 -16.84
C THR A 235 29.68 1.05 -16.89
N GLN A 236 29.97 2.35 -17.00
CA GLN A 236 31.35 2.86 -17.01
C GLN A 236 32.03 2.75 -15.63
N GLU A 237 31.26 2.69 -14.54
CA GLU A 237 31.79 2.45 -13.21
C GLU A 237 32.10 0.95 -13.01
N PRO A 238 33.29 0.59 -12.46
CA PRO A 238 33.61 -0.78 -12.13
C PRO A 238 32.62 -1.33 -11.08
N PRO A 239 32.42 -2.66 -11.01
CA PRO A 239 31.37 -3.28 -10.19
C PRO A 239 31.53 -3.17 -8.66
N HIS A 240 32.38 -2.28 -8.14
CA HIS A 240 32.61 -2.12 -6.71
C HIS A 240 32.64 -0.64 -6.29
N HIS A 241 31.74 -0.30 -5.36
CA HIS A 241 31.68 0.84 -4.41
C HIS A 241 30.23 1.32 -4.17
N ARG A 242 29.29 0.93 -5.03
CA ARG A 242 27.87 0.88 -4.69
C ARG A 242 27.62 -0.53 -4.15
N GLY A 243 27.10 -0.66 -2.91
CA GLY A 243 26.86 -1.93 -2.24
C GLY A 243 26.36 -2.99 -3.22
N SER A 244 27.02 -4.16 -3.22
CA SER A 244 26.89 -5.14 -4.30
C SER A 244 25.43 -5.28 -4.72
N SER A 245 25.13 -5.03 -5.99
CA SER A 245 23.83 -5.32 -6.59
C SER A 245 23.57 -6.83 -6.68
N ARG A 246 24.01 -7.63 -5.69
CA ARG A 246 23.32 -8.85 -5.34
C ARG A 246 21.98 -8.38 -4.81
N SER A 247 20.95 -8.58 -5.62
CA SER A 247 19.55 -8.59 -5.19
C SER A 247 19.48 -9.15 -3.76
N HIS A 248 19.36 -8.27 -2.77
CA HIS A 248 19.18 -8.63 -1.36
C HIS A 248 17.82 -9.31 -1.11
N SER A 249 17.08 -9.66 -2.16
CA SER A 249 15.92 -10.53 -2.07
C SER A 249 16.37 -11.91 -1.63
N THR A 250 16.48 -12.10 -0.32
CA THR A 250 16.46 -13.43 0.25
C THR A 250 15.15 -14.08 -0.18
N PRO A 251 15.20 -15.26 -0.82
CA PRO A 251 14.00 -15.97 -1.23
C PRO A 251 13.05 -16.12 -0.04
N LEU A 252 11.76 -16.06 -0.32
CA LEU A 252 10.73 -16.36 0.67
C LEU A 252 10.96 -17.77 1.23
N GLN A 253 11.08 -17.90 2.56
CA GLN A 253 11.28 -19.18 3.23
C GLN A 253 10.01 -19.57 3.99
N GLY A 254 9.07 -20.19 3.27
CA GLY A 254 7.72 -20.47 3.78
C GLY A 254 6.97 -19.17 4.08
N THR A 255 6.72 -18.89 5.36
CA THR A 255 6.05 -17.67 5.84
C THR A 255 7.03 -16.63 6.40
N LYS A 256 8.33 -16.95 6.43
CA LYS A 256 9.37 -16.06 6.96
C LYS A 256 10.00 -15.25 5.83
N VAL A 257 10.10 -13.95 6.05
CA VAL A 257 10.63 -13.01 5.08
C VAL A 257 11.60 -12.03 5.75
N THR A 258 12.71 -11.73 5.07
CA THR A 258 13.64 -10.68 5.49
C THR A 258 13.41 -9.45 4.60
N ILE A 259 13.30 -8.28 5.21
CA ILE A 259 13.10 -7.01 4.51
C ILE A 259 14.28 -6.11 4.86
N TYR A 260 14.98 -5.65 3.83
CA TYR A 260 16.18 -4.81 3.93
C TYR A 260 15.82 -3.32 3.97
N PRO A 261 16.74 -2.44 4.38
CA PRO A 261 16.55 -1.00 4.35
C PRO A 261 16.01 -0.49 3.00
N LYS A 262 14.96 0.34 3.06
CA LYS A 262 14.17 0.85 1.91
C LYS A 262 13.53 -0.18 1.00
N GLU A 263 13.63 -1.47 1.33
CA GLU A 263 12.97 -2.49 0.54
C GLU A 263 11.45 -2.41 0.73
N ILE A 264 10.74 -2.60 -0.37
CA ILE A 264 9.28 -2.75 -0.40
C ILE A 264 8.99 -4.11 -1.01
N ARG A 265 8.36 -5.00 -0.23
CA ARG A 265 7.99 -6.33 -0.69
C ARG A 265 6.47 -6.48 -0.67
N THR A 266 5.94 -7.11 -1.72
CA THR A 266 4.51 -7.28 -1.95
C THR A 266 4.19 -8.77 -2.01
N PHE A 267 3.11 -9.19 -1.36
CA PHE A 267 2.73 -10.60 -1.24
C PHE A 267 1.24 -10.79 -1.45
N PHE A 268 0.86 -11.92 -2.03
CA PHE A 268 -0.44 -12.50 -1.75
C PHE A 268 -0.35 -13.40 -0.53
N ILE A 269 -1.28 -13.20 0.40
CA ILE A 269 -1.47 -14.07 1.56
C ILE A 269 -2.78 -14.81 1.37
N HIS A 270 -2.72 -16.14 1.42
CA HIS A 270 -3.87 -17.02 1.33
C HIS A 270 -4.20 -17.56 2.72
N PHE A 271 -5.42 -17.34 3.18
CA PHE A 271 -5.92 -17.89 4.44
C PHE A 271 -6.61 -19.23 4.23
N ARG A 272 -6.42 -20.16 5.17
CA ARG A 272 -7.14 -21.43 5.21
C ARG A 272 -8.62 -21.19 5.51
N SER A 273 -9.50 -22.00 4.94
CA SER A 273 -10.89 -22.03 5.40
C SER A 273 -10.94 -22.48 6.85
N HIS A 274 -11.64 -21.72 7.69
CA HIS A 274 -12.32 -22.36 8.80
C HIS A 274 -13.43 -23.20 8.19
N GLU A 275 -13.19 -24.50 8.02
CA GLU A 275 -14.30 -25.42 8.10
C GLU A 275 -14.88 -25.23 9.50
N SER A 276 -16.10 -24.69 9.57
CA SER A 276 -16.93 -25.02 10.72
C SER A 276 -17.05 -26.55 10.69
N LEU A 277 -16.51 -27.23 11.70
CA LEU A 277 -17.09 -28.49 12.13
C LEU A 277 -18.55 -28.16 12.52
N ALA A 278 -19.43 -28.22 11.54
CA ALA A 278 -20.84 -28.48 11.74
C ALA A 278 -21.00 -29.94 11.36
N ASP A 279 -21.16 -30.73 12.41
CA ASP A 279 -21.19 -32.18 12.45
C ASP A 279 -22.11 -32.85 11.41
N SER A 280 -21.51 -33.84 10.76
CA SER A 280 -22.05 -35.16 10.43
C SER A 280 -23.58 -35.31 10.38
N VAL A 281 -24.13 -35.41 9.17
CA VAL A 281 -25.33 -36.20 8.91
C VAL A 281 -24.86 -37.56 8.38
N ALA A 282 -25.13 -38.61 9.17
CA ALA A 282 -24.90 -40.00 8.80
C ALA A 282 -25.72 -40.41 7.55
N PRO A 283 -25.27 -41.41 6.78
CA PRO A 283 -25.96 -41.83 5.56
C PRO A 283 -27.19 -42.68 5.91
N GLY A 284 -28.38 -42.14 5.64
CA GLY A 284 -29.62 -42.92 5.61
C GLY A 284 -29.66 -43.80 4.35
N ARG A 285 -29.80 -45.12 4.55
CA ARG A 285 -30.00 -46.14 3.50
C ARG A 285 -31.36 -45.98 2.77
N PRO A 286 -31.51 -46.59 1.58
CA PRO A 286 -32.54 -46.25 0.59
C PRO A 286 -33.89 -46.90 0.87
N GLN A 287 -34.98 -46.23 0.47
CA GLN A 287 -36.26 -46.89 0.20
C GLN A 287 -36.62 -46.71 -1.28
N GLU A 288 -36.64 -47.84 -1.97
CA GLU A 288 -37.24 -48.05 -3.27
C GLU A 288 -38.56 -48.79 -3.04
N SER A 289 -39.68 -48.27 -3.56
CA SER A 289 -40.83 -49.10 -3.93
C SER A 289 -41.77 -48.31 -4.83
N GLN A 290 -41.87 -48.84 -6.05
CA GLN A 290 -42.74 -48.45 -7.15
C GLN A 290 -44.23 -48.45 -6.73
N LYS A 291 -45.01 -47.53 -7.29
CA LYS A 291 -46.38 -47.84 -7.75
C LYS A 291 -46.64 -47.21 -9.12
N LYS A 292 -47.03 -48.12 -10.00
CA LYS A 292 -47.51 -48.01 -11.37
C LYS A 292 -49.04 -47.86 -11.30
N GLU A 293 -49.64 -46.97 -12.08
CA GLU A 293 -51.06 -47.00 -12.51
C GLU A 293 -51.18 -45.89 -13.58
N ASP A 294 -51.01 -46.23 -14.85
CA ASP A 294 -52.05 -46.64 -15.82
C ASP A 294 -52.96 -45.48 -16.27
N ASP A 295 -52.69 -45.06 -17.50
CA ASP A 295 -53.53 -44.26 -18.40
C ASP A 295 -54.71 -45.12 -18.90
N PRO A 296 -55.89 -44.53 -19.20
CA PRO A 296 -56.17 -44.34 -20.61
C PRO A 296 -56.98 -43.06 -20.95
N GLY A 297 -56.47 -42.30 -21.90
CA GLY A 297 -57.11 -41.97 -23.17
C GLY A 297 -58.48 -41.26 -23.16
N HIS A 298 -58.52 -40.01 -23.67
CA HIS A 298 -59.24 -39.60 -24.89
C HIS A 298 -59.42 -38.07 -24.97
N GLY A 299 -59.20 -37.51 -26.15
CA GLY A 299 -60.15 -36.54 -26.73
C GLY A 299 -59.70 -35.09 -26.96
N LYS A 300 -59.48 -34.77 -28.25
CA LYS A 300 -59.83 -33.52 -28.97
C LYS A 300 -59.26 -32.19 -28.44
N ALA A 301 -58.29 -31.58 -29.12
CA ALA A 301 -58.50 -30.66 -30.27
C ALA A 301 -59.49 -29.54 -29.96
N TRP A 302 -59.03 -28.29 -29.78
CA TRP A 302 -59.61 -27.07 -30.35
C TRP A 302 -58.54 -25.98 -30.49
N ARG A 303 -58.65 -25.28 -31.61
CA ARG A 303 -57.88 -24.14 -32.08
C ARG A 303 -58.68 -22.87 -31.76
N ASP A 304 -57.99 -21.74 -31.89
CA ASP A 304 -58.48 -20.39 -32.16
C ASP A 304 -58.82 -19.45 -30.99
N GLY A 305 -58.19 -18.26 -31.06
CA GLY A 305 -58.90 -16.99 -30.95
C GLY A 305 -58.57 -16.13 -29.73
N GLY A 306 -57.74 -15.09 -29.92
CA GLY A 306 -57.51 -14.02 -28.94
C GLY A 306 -56.19 -13.30 -29.15
#